data_AF-A0A2K9AU81-F1
#
_entry.id   AF-A0A2K9AU81-F1
#
_cell.length_a   1.000
_cell.length_b   1.000
_cell.length_c   1.000
_cell.angle_alpha   90.00
_cell.angle_beta   90.00
_cell.angle_gamma   90.00
#
_symmetry.space_group_name_H-M   'P 1'
#
loop_
_entity.id
_entity.type
_entity.pdbx_description
1 polymer ?
#
loop_
_entity_poly.entity_id
_entity_poly.type
_entity_poly.pdbx_seq_one_letter_code
_entity_poly.pdbx_strand_id
1 'polypeptide(L)'
;MGKLKTSLKIAMNISFYLIIIGLILFAVANTKIKKENNVANIFGYGFLSVQSNSMFGDFDDSFEKGDMIFVKLLDENERENLLVGDIITYYDMSIRAFNTHRIVEINVEENYLVTQADYNQVSESTNTAPDQPIALDQAIAIYDGHIANLGTTLDYVQSPSGFAVVVILPVVIILFYEAFKLFKNIMALNKEKLELKYKEDLDKTHELLEIEKQKMREALIKELRQKEE
;
A
#
# COMPACT_ATOMS: atom_id res chain seq x y z
N MET A 1 12.11 -9.77 -29.80
CA MET A 1 10.75 -9.84 -29.19
C MET A 1 10.68 -10.74 -27.94
N GLY A 2 11.41 -11.87 -27.87
CA GLY A 2 11.41 -12.76 -26.69
C GLY A 2 12.03 -12.17 -25.42
N LYS A 3 13.21 -11.54 -25.52
CA LYS A 3 13.90 -10.92 -24.35
C LYS A 3 13.06 -9.83 -23.68
N LEU A 4 12.34 -9.01 -24.47
CA LEU A 4 11.47 -7.94 -23.97
C LEU A 4 10.28 -8.48 -23.15
N LYS A 5 9.68 -9.61 -23.57
CA LYS A 5 8.59 -10.27 -22.83
C LYS A 5 9.06 -10.88 -21.51
N THR A 6 10.29 -11.41 -21.47
CA THR A 6 10.88 -11.97 -20.25
C THR A 6 11.27 -10.87 -19.27
N SER A 7 11.90 -9.78 -19.73
CA SER A 7 12.21 -8.62 -18.90
C SER A 7 10.95 -7.94 -18.34
N LEU A 8 9.88 -7.83 -19.13
CA LEU A 8 8.59 -7.31 -18.69
C LEU A 8 7.94 -8.19 -17.61
N LYS A 9 8.02 -9.52 -17.76
CA LYS A 9 7.54 -10.46 -16.73
C LYS A 9 8.31 -10.33 -15.42
N ILE A 10 9.64 -10.20 -15.49
CA ILE A 10 10.48 -10.05 -14.30
C ILE A 10 10.19 -8.71 -13.61
N ALA A 11 10.14 -7.62 -14.38
CA ALA A 11 9.79 -6.30 -13.86
C ALA A 11 8.41 -6.29 -13.18
N MET A 12 7.41 -6.93 -13.78
CA MET A 12 6.07 -7.02 -13.20
C MET A 12 6.00 -7.87 -11.93
N ASN A 13 6.83 -8.92 -11.84
CA ASN A 13 6.92 -9.74 -10.63
C ASN A 13 7.63 -8.97 -9.50
N ILE A 14 8.70 -8.22 -9.82
CA ILE A 14 9.40 -7.36 -8.86
C ILE A 14 8.47 -6.26 -8.35
N SER A 15 7.75 -5.57 -9.25
CA SER A 15 6.79 -4.54 -8.84
C SER A 15 5.69 -5.09 -7.95
N PHE A 16 5.21 -6.31 -8.23
CA PHE A 16 4.22 -6.98 -7.38
C PHE A 16 4.71 -7.22 -5.96
N TYR A 17 5.91 -7.79 -5.79
CA TYR A 17 6.47 -8.00 -4.45
C TYR A 17 6.78 -6.67 -3.73
N LEU A 18 7.21 -5.64 -4.47
CA LEU A 18 7.40 -4.29 -3.91
C LEU A 18 6.07 -3.70 -3.41
N ILE A 19 4.98 -3.86 -4.16
CA ILE A 19 3.64 -3.44 -3.71
C ILE A 19 3.25 -4.19 -2.45
N ILE A 20 3.40 -5.52 -2.41
CA ILE A 20 3.09 -6.31 -1.20
C ILE A 20 3.91 -5.85 0.00
N ILE A 21 5.22 -5.66 -0.16
CA ILE A 21 6.09 -5.15 0.90
C ILE A 21 5.62 -3.76 1.35
N GLY A 22 5.29 -2.87 0.41
CA GLY A 22 4.72 -1.55 0.70
C GLY A 22 3.43 -1.63 1.51
N LEU A 23 2.53 -2.57 1.18
CA LEU A 23 1.28 -2.77 1.91
C LEU A 23 1.47 -3.35 3.30
N ILE A 24 2.43 -4.27 3.47
CA ILE A 24 2.78 -4.80 4.79
C ILE A 24 3.40 -3.68 5.64
N LEU A 25 4.32 -2.90 5.07
CA LEU A 25 4.92 -1.76 5.76
C LEU A 25 3.86 -0.72 6.14
N PHE A 26 2.90 -0.43 5.24
CA PHE A 26 1.77 0.46 5.51
C PHE A 26 0.86 -0.08 6.63
N ALA A 27 0.52 -1.37 6.60
CA ALA A 27 -0.28 -2.01 7.65
C ALA A 27 0.44 -2.00 9.02
N VAL A 28 1.75 -2.26 9.03
CA VAL A 28 2.60 -2.23 10.23
C VAL A 28 2.78 -0.80 10.75
N ALA A 29 2.94 0.18 9.86
CA ALA A 29 2.99 1.60 10.23
C ALA A 29 1.67 2.02 10.90
N ASN A 30 0.53 1.69 10.30
CA ASN A 30 -0.79 1.97 10.88
C ASN A 30 -1.02 1.28 12.23
N THR A 31 -0.38 0.14 12.52
CA THR A 31 -0.50 -0.51 13.84
C THR A 31 0.39 0.14 14.91
N LYS A 32 1.49 0.80 14.52
CA LYS A 32 2.40 1.52 15.42
C LYS A 32 2.01 2.99 15.65
N ILE A 33 1.17 3.56 14.81
CA ILE A 33 0.54 4.89 14.99
C ILE A 33 -0.66 4.75 15.97
N LYS A 34 -0.42 4.15 17.13
CA LYS A 34 -1.32 4.17 18.30
C LYS A 34 -0.73 4.98 19.45
N LYS A 35 0.07 5.99 19.10
CA LYS A 35 0.23 7.18 19.94
C LYS A 35 -0.60 8.23 19.21
N GLU A 36 -1.74 8.61 19.78
CA GLU A 36 -2.75 9.47 19.13
C GLU A 36 -2.18 10.83 18.65
N ASN A 37 -0.97 11.19 19.09
CA ASN A 37 -0.40 12.53 18.94
C ASN A 37 0.79 12.58 17.96
N ASN A 38 0.97 11.59 17.07
CA ASN A 38 2.07 11.61 16.09
C ASN A 38 1.58 11.64 14.65
N VAL A 39 1.98 12.68 13.92
CA VAL A 39 1.75 12.80 12.47
C VAL A 39 2.61 11.75 11.74
N ALA A 40 1.98 10.94 10.89
CA ALA A 40 2.70 10.00 10.03
C ALA A 40 3.60 10.78 9.06
N ASN A 41 4.90 10.45 9.03
CA ASN A 41 5.88 11.21 8.28
C ASN A 41 6.97 10.32 7.67
N ILE A 42 7.61 10.85 6.63
CA ILE A 42 8.75 10.29 5.94
C ILE A 42 9.83 11.38 5.88
N PHE A 43 11.00 11.11 6.47
CA PHE A 43 12.11 12.08 6.58
C PHE A 43 11.72 13.43 7.23
N GLY A 44 10.80 13.41 8.21
CA GLY A 44 10.35 14.63 8.90
C GLY A 44 9.25 15.41 8.17
N TYR A 45 8.82 14.96 6.99
CA TYR A 45 7.69 15.55 6.26
C TYR A 45 6.47 14.64 6.34
N GLY A 46 5.35 15.22 6.75
CA GLY A 46 4.05 14.57 6.84
C GLY A 46 3.02 15.21 5.93
N PHE A 47 1.85 14.59 5.87
CA PHE A 47 0.68 15.13 5.19
C PHE A 47 -0.56 14.88 6.03
N LEU A 48 -1.52 15.80 5.97
CA LEU A 48 -2.79 15.74 6.68
C LEU A 48 -3.93 16.11 5.73
N SER A 49 -5.07 15.45 5.88
CA SER A 49 -6.31 15.87 5.20
C SER A 49 -7.03 16.91 6.04
N VAL A 50 -7.46 18.00 5.42
CA VAL A 50 -8.16 19.11 6.09
C VAL A 50 -9.63 18.74 6.30
N GLN A 51 -10.05 18.67 7.56
CA GLN A 51 -11.38 18.17 7.94
C GLN A 51 -12.45 19.26 8.12
N SER A 52 -12.05 20.53 8.21
CA SER A 52 -12.90 21.69 8.47
C SER A 52 -12.46 22.92 7.66
N ASN A 53 -13.31 23.94 7.58
CA ASN A 53 -12.99 25.22 6.95
C ASN A 53 -12.34 26.21 7.92
N SER A 54 -11.66 25.76 8.99
CA SER A 54 -11.06 26.67 9.98
C SER A 54 -9.95 27.55 9.43
N MET A 55 -9.23 27.05 8.43
CA MET A 55 -8.18 27.79 7.75
C MET A 55 -8.65 28.43 6.44
N PHE A 56 -9.97 28.49 6.22
CA PHE A 56 -10.53 29.17 5.07
C PHE A 56 -10.62 30.68 5.35
N GLY A 57 -9.57 31.39 4.94
CA GLY A 57 -9.39 32.83 5.16
C GLY A 57 -9.03 33.58 3.88
N ASP A 58 -8.55 34.80 4.07
CA ASP A 58 -8.14 35.71 2.99
C ASP A 58 -6.62 35.75 2.78
N PHE A 59 -5.86 34.87 3.46
CA PHE A 59 -4.41 34.78 3.31
C PHE A 59 -4.03 33.87 2.13
N ASP A 60 -2.87 34.13 1.50
CA ASP A 60 -2.40 33.34 0.36
C ASP A 60 -2.08 31.86 0.71
N ASP A 61 -1.84 31.58 1.99
CA ASP A 61 -1.59 30.26 2.57
C ASP A 61 -2.82 29.67 3.28
N SER A 62 -3.99 30.31 3.17
CA SER A 62 -5.27 29.73 3.59
C SER A 62 -5.63 28.51 2.74
N PHE A 63 -6.35 27.56 3.34
CA PHE A 63 -6.74 26.30 2.72
C PHE A 63 -8.10 25.83 3.24
N GLU A 64 -8.78 24.97 2.49
CA GLU A 64 -10.15 24.59 2.78
C GLU A 64 -10.33 23.11 3.09
N LYS A 65 -11.51 22.78 3.62
CA LYS A 65 -11.90 21.39 3.86
C LYS A 65 -11.79 20.58 2.59
N GLY A 66 -11.14 19.42 2.69
CA GLY A 66 -10.93 18.51 1.57
C GLY A 66 -9.59 18.68 0.88
N ASP A 67 -8.80 19.69 1.26
CA ASP A 67 -7.41 19.84 0.84
C ASP A 67 -6.48 18.89 1.58
N MET A 68 -5.30 18.66 1.00
CA MET A 68 -4.20 17.98 1.66
C MET A 68 -3.13 19.00 1.99
N ILE A 69 -2.77 19.14 3.26
CA ILE A 69 -1.65 19.98 3.69
C ILE A 69 -0.39 19.15 3.86
N PHE A 70 0.74 19.74 3.51
CA PHE A 70 2.07 19.24 3.85
C PHE A 70 2.55 19.93 5.11
N VAL A 71 3.18 19.16 5.98
CA VAL A 71 3.71 19.66 7.24
C VAL A 71 5.11 19.14 7.46
N LYS A 72 5.97 19.97 8.05
CA LYS A 72 7.29 19.59 8.51
C LYS A 72 7.26 19.44 10.03
N LEU A 73 7.66 18.27 10.52
CA LEU A 73 7.77 18.02 11.96
C LEU A 73 8.83 18.94 12.56
N LEU A 74 8.49 19.57 13.68
CA LEU A 74 9.38 20.49 14.38
C LEU A 74 10.30 19.73 15.35
N ASP A 75 11.58 20.03 15.31
CA ASP A 75 12.51 19.70 16.38
C ASP A 75 12.50 20.75 17.52
N GLU A 76 13.27 20.53 18.59
CA GLU A 76 13.33 21.46 19.73
C GLU A 76 13.79 22.86 19.34
N ASN A 77 14.81 22.98 18.48
CA ASN A 77 15.32 24.28 18.07
C ASN A 77 14.34 25.00 17.13
N GLU A 78 13.65 24.25 16.27
CA GLU A 78 12.66 24.82 15.35
C GLU A 78 11.44 25.37 16.09
N ARG A 79 11.04 24.78 17.21
CA ARG A 79 9.95 25.31 18.06
C ARG A 79 10.29 26.67 18.67
N GLU A 80 11.54 26.88 19.06
CA GLU A 80 12.00 28.18 19.59
C GLU A 80 12.03 29.28 18.53
N ASN A 81 12.06 28.92 17.26
CA ASN A 81 12.11 29.85 16.13
C ASN A 81 10.74 30.12 15.48
N LEU A 82 9.64 29.61 16.07
CA LEU A 82 8.29 29.90 15.60
C LEU A 82 7.98 31.41 15.74
N LEU A 83 7.22 31.92 14.78
CA LEU A 83 6.84 33.32 14.70
C LEU A 83 5.31 33.49 14.65
N VAL A 84 4.84 34.65 15.12
CA VAL A 84 3.45 35.07 14.92
C VAL A 84 3.18 35.12 13.41
N GLY A 85 2.10 34.47 12.97
CA GLY A 85 1.75 34.28 11.56
C GLY A 85 2.04 32.89 11.01
N ASP A 86 2.91 32.10 11.64
CA ASP A 86 3.16 30.71 11.24
C ASP A 86 1.90 29.86 11.47
N ILE A 87 1.66 28.88 10.61
CA ILE A 87 0.58 27.91 10.78
C ILE A 87 1.20 26.63 11.34
N ILE A 88 0.71 26.19 12.50
CA ILE A 88 1.22 24.99 13.17
C ILE A 88 0.12 23.95 13.37
N THR A 89 0.53 22.70 13.42
CA THR A 89 -0.31 21.57 13.83
C THR A 89 0.07 21.12 15.23
N TYR A 90 -0.94 20.95 16.08
CA TYR A 90 -0.82 20.39 17.43
C TYR A 90 -1.97 19.41 17.70
N TYR A 91 -1.85 18.59 18.74
CA TYR A 91 -2.94 17.69 19.13
C TYR A 91 -3.84 18.37 20.16
N ASP A 92 -5.10 18.62 19.80
CA ASP A 92 -6.08 19.25 20.67
C ASP A 92 -6.87 18.18 21.43
N MET A 93 -6.73 18.20 22.76
CA MET A 93 -7.38 17.25 23.66
C MET A 93 -8.91 17.41 23.72
N SER A 94 -9.42 18.58 23.37
CA SER A 94 -10.86 18.91 23.41
C SER A 94 -11.61 18.20 22.29
N ILE A 95 -11.04 18.23 21.08
CA ILE A 95 -11.58 17.55 19.89
C ILE A 95 -10.96 16.16 19.66
N ARG A 96 -9.91 15.81 20.41
CA ARG A 96 -9.13 14.57 20.29
C ARG A 96 -8.65 14.31 18.86
N ALA A 97 -8.11 15.36 18.25
CA ALA A 97 -7.64 15.35 16.88
C ALA A 97 -6.52 16.38 16.68
N PHE A 98 -5.81 16.26 15.57
CA PHE A 98 -4.89 17.31 15.15
C PHE A 98 -5.68 18.57 14.78
N ASN A 99 -5.29 19.68 15.40
CA ASN A 99 -5.77 21.01 15.08
C ASN A 99 -4.63 21.79 14.40
N THR A 100 -4.95 22.51 13.34
CA THR A 100 -3.95 23.27 12.55
C THR A 100 -4.43 24.69 12.38
N HIS A 101 -3.79 25.64 13.05
CA HIS A 101 -4.21 27.03 13.13
C HIS A 101 -3.00 27.97 13.09
N ARG A 102 -3.26 29.25 12.82
CA ARG A 102 -2.24 30.29 12.72
C ARG A 102 -1.87 30.84 14.09
N ILE A 103 -0.59 30.99 14.38
CA ILE A 103 -0.12 31.60 15.61
C ILE A 103 -0.46 33.08 15.61
N VAL A 104 -1.13 33.54 16.66
CA VAL A 104 -1.47 34.96 16.88
C VAL A 104 -0.70 35.57 18.04
N GLU A 105 -0.15 34.74 18.93
CA GLU A 105 0.65 35.17 20.08
C GLU A 105 1.71 34.11 20.43
N ILE A 106 2.91 34.56 20.78
CA ILE A 106 3.98 33.71 21.33
C ILE A 106 4.56 34.41 22.55
N ASN A 107 4.72 33.67 23.64
CA ASN A 107 5.46 34.09 24.81
C ASN A 107 6.49 33.02 25.17
N VAL A 108 7.73 33.25 24.73
CA VAL A 108 8.85 32.33 24.94
C VAL A 108 9.26 32.28 26.42
N GLU A 109 9.12 33.38 27.16
CA GLU A 109 9.48 33.44 28.59
C GLU A 109 8.53 32.59 29.45
N GLU A 110 7.24 32.63 29.15
CA GLU A 110 6.20 31.84 29.83
C GLU A 110 5.94 30.48 29.16
N ASN A 111 6.70 30.16 28.11
CA ASN A 111 6.64 28.90 27.36
C ASN A 111 5.24 28.54 26.83
N TYR A 112 4.53 29.52 26.26
CA TYR A 112 3.26 29.27 25.58
C TYR A 112 3.12 30.00 24.25
N LEU A 113 2.19 29.52 23.44
CA LEU A 113 1.70 30.19 22.23
C LEU A 113 0.17 30.09 22.16
N VAL A 114 -0.43 30.98 21.38
CA VAL A 114 -1.87 31.00 21.11
C VAL A 114 -2.07 30.96 19.60
N THR A 115 -2.96 30.08 19.15
CA THR A 115 -3.35 29.96 17.76
C THR A 115 -4.78 30.45 17.54
N GLN A 116 -5.12 30.70 16.28
CA GLN A 116 -6.46 31.07 15.87
C GLN A 116 -6.75 30.56 14.44
N ALA A 117 -8.00 30.21 14.21
CA ALA A 117 -8.53 29.93 12.89
C ALA A 117 -8.55 31.18 12.00
N ASP A 118 -8.28 31.03 10.70
CA ASP A 118 -8.27 32.14 9.73
C ASP A 118 -9.68 32.58 9.29
N TYR A 119 -10.72 31.78 9.59
CA TYR A 119 -12.13 31.95 9.19
C TYR A 119 -12.50 33.33 8.60
N ASN A 120 -12.85 33.35 7.31
CA ASN A 120 -13.47 34.52 6.68
C ASN A 120 -15.01 34.44 6.73
N GLN A 121 -15.69 35.47 6.20
CA GLN A 121 -17.16 35.54 6.18
C GLN A 121 -17.84 34.39 5.42
N VAL A 122 -17.13 33.74 4.49
CA VAL A 122 -17.64 32.66 3.65
C VAL A 122 -17.55 31.30 4.36
N SER A 123 -16.70 31.18 5.37
CA SER A 123 -16.56 29.94 6.17
C SER A 123 -17.81 29.56 6.99
N GLU A 124 -18.79 30.46 7.10
CA GLU A 124 -20.02 30.35 7.92
C GLU A 124 -19.77 30.11 9.43
N SER A 125 -18.51 30.17 9.89
CA SER A 125 -18.16 30.05 11.30
C SER A 125 -18.34 31.37 12.05
N THR A 126 -18.93 31.29 13.24
CA THR A 126 -19.08 32.43 14.16
C THR A 126 -18.02 32.46 15.24
N ASN A 127 -17.19 31.41 15.35
CA ASN A 127 -16.13 31.35 16.35
C ASN A 127 -14.87 32.05 15.83
N THR A 128 -14.71 33.31 16.23
CA THR A 128 -13.55 34.16 15.92
C THR A 128 -12.67 34.39 17.14
N ALA A 129 -12.87 33.63 18.22
CA ALA A 129 -12.01 33.73 19.39
C ALA A 129 -10.69 32.98 19.16
N PRO A 130 -9.56 33.45 19.72
CA PRO A 130 -8.34 32.67 19.80
C PRO A 130 -8.57 31.35 20.55
N ASP A 131 -7.77 30.34 20.23
CA ASP A 131 -7.77 29.06 20.91
C ASP A 131 -7.25 29.20 22.36
N GLN A 132 -7.38 28.13 23.14
CA GLN A 132 -6.72 28.09 24.45
C GLN A 132 -5.19 28.04 24.27
N PRO A 133 -4.42 28.75 25.11
CA PRO A 133 -2.96 28.69 25.06
C PRO A 133 -2.44 27.26 25.16
N ILE A 134 -1.41 26.94 24.37
CA ILE A 134 -0.70 25.66 24.40
C ILE A 134 0.78 25.92 24.67
N ALA A 135 1.47 24.94 25.26
CA ALA A 135 2.92 25.04 25.47
C ALA A 135 3.67 24.91 24.13
N LEU A 136 4.85 25.55 24.00
CA LEU A 136 5.63 25.51 22.75
C LEU A 136 5.96 24.08 22.31
N ASP A 137 6.23 23.18 23.27
CA ASP A 137 6.53 21.76 23.01
C ASP A 137 5.35 20.96 22.46
N GLN A 138 4.13 21.49 22.56
CA GLN A 138 2.92 20.91 21.98
C GLN A 138 2.76 21.22 20.49
N ALA A 139 3.56 22.16 19.93
CA ALA A 139 3.65 22.34 18.49
C ALA A 139 4.39 21.14 17.87
N ILE A 140 3.68 20.38 17.05
CA ILE A 140 4.17 19.11 16.47
C ILE A 140 4.80 19.35 15.11
N ALA A 141 4.17 20.17 14.28
CA ALA A 141 4.60 20.41 12.91
C ALA A 141 4.24 21.83 12.47
N ILE A 142 4.98 22.35 11.49
CA ILE A 142 4.70 23.61 10.80
C ILE A 142 4.18 23.32 9.40
N TYR A 143 3.24 24.13 8.92
CA TYR A 143 2.70 24.08 7.57
C TYR A 143 3.77 24.40 6.51
N ASP A 144 3.76 23.65 5.40
CA ASP A 144 4.71 23.79 4.29
C ASP A 144 4.02 23.92 2.92
N GLY A 145 2.68 23.96 2.89
CA GLY A 145 1.89 24.11 1.67
C GLY A 145 0.68 23.18 1.61
N HIS A 146 -0.12 23.30 0.55
CA HIS A 146 -1.30 22.45 0.34
C HIS A 146 -1.52 22.11 -1.13
N ILE A 147 -2.29 21.05 -1.37
CA ILE A 147 -2.87 20.75 -2.68
C ILE A 147 -4.37 20.63 -2.53
N ALA A 148 -5.07 21.42 -3.34
CA ALA A 148 -6.52 21.46 -3.35
C ALA A 148 -7.16 20.10 -3.65
N ASN A 149 -8.24 19.76 -2.95
CA ASN A 149 -9.07 18.57 -3.16
C ASN A 149 -8.41 17.18 -2.96
N LEU A 150 -7.12 17.09 -2.64
CA LEU A 150 -6.47 15.80 -2.43
C LEU A 150 -6.74 15.18 -1.05
N GLY A 151 -7.13 15.98 -0.06
CA GLY A 151 -7.51 15.50 1.26
C GLY A 151 -8.68 14.53 1.21
N THR A 152 -9.72 14.87 0.44
CA THR A 152 -10.89 13.98 0.27
C THR A 152 -10.51 12.61 -0.32
N THR A 153 -9.58 12.58 -1.28
CA THR A 153 -9.08 11.33 -1.87
C THR A 153 -8.28 10.53 -0.86
N LEU A 154 -7.46 11.19 -0.04
CA LEU A 154 -6.71 10.57 1.03
C LEU A 154 -7.65 9.94 2.08
N ASP A 155 -8.67 10.68 2.51
CA ASP A 155 -9.66 10.22 3.47
C ASP A 155 -10.41 8.99 2.94
N TYR A 156 -10.77 9.01 1.65
CA TYR A 156 -11.38 7.84 1.02
C TYR A 156 -10.43 6.64 1.04
N VAL A 157 -9.16 6.80 0.62
CA VAL A 157 -8.17 5.70 0.63
C VAL A 157 -7.91 5.17 2.04
N GLN A 158 -7.93 6.03 3.06
CA GLN A 158 -7.76 5.65 4.47
C GLN A 158 -9.02 5.01 5.08
N SER A 159 -10.21 5.29 4.53
CA SER A 159 -11.46 4.70 5.00
C SER A 159 -11.46 3.17 4.80
N PRO A 160 -12.18 2.40 5.63
CA PRO A 160 -12.23 0.94 5.47
C PRO A 160 -12.70 0.47 4.10
N SER A 161 -13.67 1.17 3.50
CA SER A 161 -14.22 0.84 2.18
C SER A 161 -13.26 1.22 1.06
N GLY A 162 -12.70 2.43 1.09
CA GLY A 162 -11.75 2.86 0.07
C GLY A 162 -10.43 2.10 0.16
N PHE A 163 -9.94 1.77 1.35
CA PHE A 163 -8.81 0.85 1.52
C PHE A 163 -9.10 -0.51 0.87
N ALA A 164 -10.28 -1.09 1.11
CA ALA A 164 -10.66 -2.36 0.51
C ALA A 164 -10.70 -2.31 -1.03
N VAL A 165 -11.24 -1.25 -1.61
CA VAL A 165 -11.41 -1.11 -3.07
C VAL A 165 -10.11 -0.69 -3.75
N VAL A 166 -9.37 0.27 -3.20
CA VAL A 166 -8.18 0.85 -3.84
C VAL A 166 -6.94 -0.01 -3.59
N VAL A 167 -6.85 -0.68 -2.44
CA VAL A 167 -5.67 -1.44 -2.04
C VAL A 167 -5.91 -2.95 -2.10
N ILE A 168 -6.92 -3.46 -1.39
CA ILE A 168 -7.10 -4.92 -1.25
C ILE A 168 -7.56 -5.54 -2.58
N LEU A 169 -8.53 -4.95 -3.27
CA LEU A 169 -9.13 -5.53 -4.48
C LEU A 169 -8.10 -5.74 -5.60
N PRO A 170 -7.23 -4.77 -5.97
CA PRO A 170 -6.18 -5.00 -6.97
C PRO A 170 -5.23 -6.13 -6.58
N VAL A 171 -4.85 -6.24 -5.30
CA VAL A 171 -4.01 -7.33 -4.81
C VAL A 171 -4.71 -8.67 -4.99
N VAL A 172 -5.99 -8.77 -4.62
CA VAL A 172 -6.80 -9.98 -4.79
C VAL A 172 -6.91 -10.38 -6.27
N ILE A 173 -7.15 -9.41 -7.17
CA ILE A 173 -7.20 -9.67 -8.62
C ILE A 173 -5.87 -10.25 -9.12
N ILE A 174 -4.74 -9.67 -8.69
CA ILE A 174 -3.42 -10.17 -9.08
C ILE A 174 -3.18 -11.57 -8.51
N LEU A 175 -3.56 -11.83 -7.27
CA LEU A 175 -3.46 -13.15 -6.65
C LEU A 175 -4.26 -14.20 -7.42
N PHE A 176 -5.50 -13.89 -7.84
CA PHE A 176 -6.30 -14.80 -8.67
C PHE A 176 -5.65 -15.04 -10.04
N TYR A 177 -5.11 -14.00 -10.67
CA TYR A 177 -4.41 -14.15 -11.95
C TYR A 177 -3.18 -15.07 -11.83
N GLU A 178 -2.34 -14.86 -10.82
CA GLU A 178 -1.16 -15.69 -10.59
C GLU A 178 -1.54 -17.12 -10.16
N ALA A 179 -2.58 -17.30 -9.35
CA ALA A 179 -3.11 -18.61 -9.01
C ALA A 179 -3.58 -19.38 -10.25
N PHE A 180 -4.33 -18.73 -11.14
CA PHE A 180 -4.79 -19.33 -12.40
C PHE A 180 -3.61 -19.72 -13.30
N LYS A 181 -2.62 -18.84 -13.43
CA LYS A 181 -1.41 -19.08 -14.23
C LYS A 181 -0.58 -20.23 -13.65
N LEU A 182 -0.42 -20.29 -12.33
CA LEU A 182 0.24 -21.39 -11.64
C LEU A 182 -0.49 -22.71 -11.88
N PHE A 183 -1.81 -22.73 -11.71
CA PHE A 183 -2.64 -23.92 -11.93
C PHE A 183 -2.50 -24.43 -13.37
N LYS A 184 -2.58 -23.53 -14.36
CA LYS A 184 -2.39 -23.89 -15.77
C LYS A 184 -1.00 -24.48 -16.04
N ASN A 185 0.05 -23.91 -15.45
CA ASN A 185 1.41 -24.41 -15.61
C ASN A 185 1.58 -25.79 -14.95
N ILE A 186 1.01 -26.01 -13.77
CA ILE A 186 1.03 -27.31 -13.09
C ILE A 186 0.30 -28.37 -13.92
N MET A 187 -0.88 -28.05 -14.46
CA MET A 187 -1.61 -28.98 -15.32
C MET A 187 -0.83 -29.32 -16.59
N ALA A 188 -0.17 -28.34 -17.22
CA ALA A 188 0.65 -28.58 -18.41
C ALA A 188 1.82 -29.53 -18.10
N LEU A 189 2.53 -29.31 -16.97
CA LEU A 189 3.63 -30.18 -16.53
C LEU A 189 3.15 -31.59 -16.18
N ASN A 190 1.98 -31.72 -15.55
CA ASN A 190 1.40 -33.03 -15.24
C ASN A 190 0.97 -33.78 -16.51
N LYS A 191 0.40 -33.08 -17.50
CA LYS A 191 0.03 -33.67 -18.79
C LYS A 191 1.27 -34.18 -19.55
N GLU A 192 2.32 -33.36 -19.61
CA GLU A 192 3.59 -33.74 -20.26
C GLU A 192 4.21 -34.98 -19.58
N LYS A 193 4.24 -35.02 -18.24
CA LYS A 193 4.71 -36.20 -17.50
C LYS A 193 3.86 -37.45 -17.75
N LEU A 194 2.54 -37.30 -17.87
CA LEU A 194 1.63 -38.41 -18.14
C LEU A 194 1.84 -38.97 -19.56
N GLU A 195 2.00 -38.09 -20.56
CA GLU A 195 2.28 -38.49 -21.94
C GLU A 195 3.63 -39.21 -22.06
N LEU A 196 4.66 -38.76 -21.33
CA LEU A 196 5.96 -39.44 -21.26
C LEU A 196 5.84 -40.84 -20.65
N LYS A 197 5.16 -40.96 -19.50
CA LYS A 197 4.91 -42.28 -18.89
C LYS A 197 4.12 -43.22 -19.80
N TYR A 198 3.09 -42.71 -20.47
CA TYR A 198 2.28 -43.51 -21.39
C TYR A 198 3.09 -44.04 -22.57
N LYS A 199 4.00 -43.22 -23.12
CA LYS A 199 4.95 -43.67 -24.16
C LYS A 199 5.91 -44.74 -23.63
N GLU A 200 6.50 -44.54 -22.45
CA GLU A 200 7.38 -45.53 -21.84
C GLU A 200 6.67 -46.87 -21.59
N ASP A 201 5.41 -46.85 -21.14
CA ASP A 201 4.62 -48.06 -20.90
C ASP A 201 4.20 -48.76 -22.20
N LEU A 202 3.91 -48.00 -23.27
CA LEU A 202 3.67 -48.53 -24.61
C LEU A 202 4.91 -49.23 -25.16
N ASP A 203 6.08 -48.59 -25.07
CA ASP A 203 7.34 -49.13 -25.58
C ASP A 203 7.69 -50.45 -24.87
N LYS A 204 7.53 -50.50 -23.54
CA LYS A 204 7.70 -51.75 -22.75
C LYS A 204 6.70 -52.84 -23.17
N THR A 205 5.46 -52.47 -23.44
CA THR A 205 4.43 -53.43 -23.88
C THR A 205 4.76 -54.01 -25.26
N HIS A 206 5.23 -53.17 -26.18
CA HIS A 206 5.69 -53.60 -27.49
C HIS A 206 6.89 -54.55 -27.39
N GLU A 207 7.88 -54.22 -26.56
CA GLU A 207 9.04 -55.07 -26.30
C GLU A 207 8.64 -56.44 -25.74
N LEU A 208 7.72 -56.48 -24.76
CA LEU A 208 7.21 -57.73 -24.19
C LEU A 208 6.45 -58.58 -25.22
N LEU A 209 5.63 -57.95 -26.08
CA LEU A 209 4.90 -58.63 -27.15
C LEU A 209 5.85 -59.23 -28.20
N GLU A 210 6.96 -58.57 -28.52
CA GLU A 210 7.97 -59.10 -29.43
C GLU A 210 8.68 -60.32 -28.83
N ILE A 211 9.06 -60.24 -27.55
CA ILE A 211 9.64 -61.36 -26.80
C ILE A 211 8.67 -62.56 -26.78
N GLU A 212 7.37 -62.32 -26.53
CA GLU A 212 6.36 -63.38 -26.48
C GLU A 212 6.12 -64.01 -27.87
N LYS A 213 6.02 -63.20 -28.93
CA LYS A 213 5.93 -63.69 -30.31
C LYS A 213 7.14 -64.54 -30.69
N GLN A 214 8.34 -64.15 -30.26
CA GLN A 214 9.55 -64.90 -30.54
C GLN A 214 9.56 -66.25 -29.82
N LYS A 215 9.19 -66.27 -28.53
CA LYS A 215 9.00 -67.52 -27.77
C LYS A 215 7.96 -68.45 -28.39
N MET A 216 6.83 -67.91 -28.85
CA MET A 216 5.80 -68.69 -29.54
C MET A 216 6.31 -69.29 -30.84
N ARG A 217 7.04 -68.51 -31.66
CA ARG A 217 7.64 -69.01 -32.91
C ARG A 217 8.62 -70.14 -32.65
N GLU A 218 9.47 -70.00 -31.64
CA GLU A 218 10.42 -71.04 -31.23
C GLU A 218 9.69 -72.31 -30.75
N ALA A 219 8.64 -72.17 -29.95
CA ALA A 219 7.82 -73.29 -29.50
C ALA A 219 7.14 -74.02 -30.66
N LEU A 220 6.59 -73.28 -31.63
CA LEU A 220 5.90 -73.84 -32.80
C LEU A 220 6.86 -74.60 -33.72
N ILE A 221 8.07 -74.05 -33.95
CA ILE A 221 9.14 -74.73 -34.71
C ILE A 221 9.55 -76.02 -33.99
N LYS A 222 9.65 -76.00 -32.66
CA LYS A 222 9.99 -77.18 -31.87
C LYS A 222 8.91 -78.26 -31.95
N GLU A 223 7.64 -77.87 -31.90
CA GLU A 223 6.50 -78.79 -32.04
C GLU A 223 6.41 -79.40 -33.44
N LEU A 224 6.65 -78.60 -34.50
CA LEU A 224 6.70 -79.09 -35.88
C LEU A 224 7.81 -80.13 -36.07
N ARG A 225 9.02 -79.87 -35.53
CA ARG A 225 10.12 -80.85 -35.56
C ARG A 225 9.78 -82.16 -34.84
N GLN A 226 9.02 -82.10 -33.74
CA GLN A 226 8.58 -83.30 -33.01
C GLN A 226 7.50 -84.10 -33.72
N LYS A 227 6.76 -83.52 -34.67
CA LYS A 227 5.74 -84.23 -35.47
C LYS A 227 6.30 -84.85 -36.75
N GLU A 228 7.51 -84.45 -37.16
CA GLU A 228 8.19 -84.98 -38.35
C GLU A 228 9.09 -86.19 -38.04
N GLU A 229 9.32 -86.50 -36.75
CA GLU A 229 9.97 -87.73 -36.24
C GLU A 229 8.94 -88.83 -35.90
#